data_AF-A0AAQ0NEF4-F1
#
_entry.id   AF-A0AAQ0NEF4-F1
#
_cell.length_a   1.000
_cell.length_b   1.000
_cell.length_c   1.000
_cell.angle_alpha   90.00
_cell.angle_beta   90.00
_cell.angle_gamma   90.00
#
_symmetry.space_group_name_H-M   'P 1'
#
loop_
_entity.id
_entity.type
_entity.pdbx_description
1 polymer ?
#
loop_
_entity_poly.entity_id
_entity_poly.type
_entity_poly.pdbx_seq_one_letter_code
_entity_poly.pdbx_strand_id
1 'polypeptide(L)'
;MTHIIKTVSNHSIPSTNLVVDAGTETSAQKSQPVSSEIQRNNKIEKAVIEHIADHPAAKMTISALVDTLTDVFVRAHGEVKGWAEIVQAVSRPHDSNRHGSGVLSPRFDVMGSVGWNAAAIRATSRVGTLREKGTLFTNLMLSNNFKHLLKRVVSDPALQQKLDGGVDLNYLKACEGDLYVMSGWAARASESREQIGKARYETASNLSQTLISARELAFHRHNPVNHPSAQTKVGFDKGLPEESDLQVLRGHGSSVWSVKPGSDFAKRAEVSGKPIIAGPSGTASRMVAVARFLAPACLKSLGIESEQNLKELVRYACYAYFGQDSHHSMLEVNLGVASHGMPEQWDDTLYNEPFSNSIKGRGFGIDNLAQRQVVRQAAQKS
;
A
#
# COMPACT_ATOMS: atom_id res chain seq x y z
N MET A 1 -19.39 30.16 61.47
CA MET A 1 -20.40 29.57 62.38
C MET A 1 -21.10 28.51 61.57
N THR A 2 -20.81 27.22 61.68
CA THR A 2 -21.01 26.34 62.85
C THR A 2 -19.84 25.34 62.96
N HIS A 3 -19.77 24.66 64.09
CA HIS A 3 -18.57 24.14 64.74
C HIS A 3 -18.80 22.63 65.05
N ILE A 4 -17.70 21.89 65.27
CA ILE A 4 -17.58 20.61 66.05
C ILE A 4 -18.10 19.32 65.33
N ILE A 5 -17.56 18.07 65.38
CA ILE A 5 -16.74 17.27 66.34
C ILE A 5 -15.94 16.16 65.60
N LYS A 6 -14.72 15.88 66.07
CA LYS A 6 -13.92 14.66 65.85
C LYS A 6 -14.35 13.55 66.83
N THR A 7 -14.32 12.30 66.39
CA THR A 7 -14.03 11.16 67.28
C THR A 7 -13.17 10.12 66.58
N VAL A 8 -12.15 9.67 67.31
CA VAL A 8 -11.15 8.65 67.00
C VAL A 8 -11.49 7.42 67.82
N SER A 9 -11.24 6.21 67.31
CA SER A 9 -10.87 5.08 68.18
C SER A 9 -9.94 4.11 67.45
N ASN A 10 -8.71 4.06 67.96
CA ASN A 10 -7.69 3.05 67.72
C ASN A 10 -8.07 1.71 68.35
N HIS A 11 -7.67 0.60 67.74
CA HIS A 11 -7.07 -0.52 68.47
C HIS A 11 -5.97 -1.16 67.62
N SER A 12 -4.88 -1.54 68.29
CA SER A 12 -3.59 -1.90 67.71
C SER A 12 -3.01 -3.12 68.44
N ILE A 13 -2.19 -3.89 67.67
CA ILE A 13 -1.05 -4.79 68.01
C ILE A 13 -1.33 -6.14 68.72
N PRO A 14 -0.43 -7.17 68.69
CA PRO A 14 0.82 -7.38 67.90
C PRO A 14 1.15 -8.82 67.38
N SER A 15 2.28 -8.91 66.63
CA SER A 15 3.27 -10.02 66.54
C SER A 15 2.90 -11.28 65.71
N THR A 16 3.77 -11.94 64.94
CA THR A 16 5.24 -12.11 64.99
C THR A 16 5.77 -12.63 63.65
N ASN A 17 7.05 -12.34 63.36
CA ASN A 17 7.83 -12.88 62.25
C ASN A 17 7.86 -14.41 62.21
N LEU A 18 7.66 -15.00 61.02
CA LEU A 18 8.32 -16.25 60.63
C LEU A 18 8.86 -16.07 59.21
N VAL A 19 10.18 -15.98 59.15
CA VAL A 19 10.98 -16.19 57.96
C VAL A 19 10.96 -17.70 57.68
N VAL A 20 10.48 -18.10 56.50
CA VAL A 20 10.93 -19.33 55.85
C VAL A 20 11.16 -19.01 54.38
N ASP A 21 12.43 -19.10 54.03
CA ASP A 21 13.00 -18.97 52.70
C ASP A 21 12.58 -20.18 51.85
N ALA A 22 12.00 -19.94 50.67
CA ALA A 22 11.87 -20.93 49.61
C ALA A 22 11.76 -20.19 48.29
N GLY A 23 12.87 -20.21 47.55
CA GLY A 23 13.06 -19.47 46.31
C GLY A 23 11.96 -19.71 45.28
N THR A 24 11.59 -18.62 44.61
CA THR A 24 11.22 -18.64 43.20
C THR A 24 11.45 -17.24 42.67
N GLU A 25 12.54 -17.06 41.93
CA GLU A 25 12.72 -15.92 41.04
C GLU A 25 11.58 -15.94 40.02
N THR A 26 10.47 -15.30 40.35
CA THR A 26 9.52 -14.87 39.34
C THR A 26 10.16 -13.68 38.66
N SER A 27 10.76 -13.93 37.50
CA SER A 27 11.09 -12.90 36.53
C SER A 27 9.80 -12.15 36.21
N ALA A 28 9.61 -11.03 36.91
CA ALA A 28 8.59 -10.07 36.56
C ALA A 28 8.94 -9.54 35.17
N GLN A 29 8.38 -10.15 34.13
CA GLN A 29 8.22 -9.51 32.83
C GLN A 29 7.47 -8.22 33.12
N LYS A 30 8.19 -7.10 33.21
CA LYS A 30 7.61 -5.76 33.18
C LYS A 30 6.79 -5.70 31.89
N SER A 31 5.47 -5.83 32.00
CA SER A 31 4.57 -5.57 30.89
C SER A 31 4.83 -4.13 30.45
N GLN A 32 5.45 -3.98 29.29
CA GLN A 32 5.61 -2.68 28.67
C GLN A 32 4.20 -2.13 28.39
N PRO A 33 3.90 -0.86 28.72
CA PRO A 33 2.59 -0.30 28.40
C PRO A 33 2.36 -0.35 26.88
N VAL A 34 1.14 -0.67 26.44
CA VAL A 34 0.75 -0.84 25.02
C VAL A 34 1.20 0.35 24.15
N SER A 35 1.18 1.57 24.70
CA SER A 35 1.67 2.77 24.00
C SER A 35 3.17 2.72 23.67
N SER A 36 3.99 2.12 24.55
CA SER A 36 5.43 1.93 24.32
C SER A 36 5.72 0.84 23.29
N GLU A 37 4.87 -0.19 23.20
CA GLU A 37 4.97 -1.25 22.19
C GLU A 37 4.59 -0.74 20.80
N ILE A 38 3.50 0.03 20.68
CA ILE A 38 3.09 0.66 19.42
C ILE A 38 4.18 1.63 18.93
N GLN A 39 4.80 2.41 19.82
CA GLN A 39 5.91 3.30 19.46
C GLN A 39 7.13 2.52 18.94
N ARG A 40 7.49 1.41 19.60
CA ARG A 40 8.57 0.52 19.14
C ARG A 40 8.25 -0.05 17.77
N ASN A 41 7.04 -0.59 17.59
CA ASN A 41 6.62 -1.23 16.36
C ASN A 41 6.50 -0.23 15.20
N ASN A 42 6.11 1.03 15.44
CA ASN A 42 6.19 2.10 14.45
C ASN A 42 7.61 2.34 13.93
N LYS A 43 8.61 2.36 14.81
CA LYS A 43 10.02 2.53 14.41
C LYS A 43 10.53 1.34 13.59
N ILE A 44 10.19 0.12 14.01
CA ILE A 44 10.53 -1.11 13.29
C ILE A 44 9.88 -1.09 11.89
N GLU A 45 8.57 -0.85 11.83
CA GLU A 45 7.81 -0.84 10.58
C GLU A 45 8.38 0.19 9.59
N LYS A 46 8.68 1.41 10.05
CA LYS A 46 9.31 2.44 9.20
C LYS A 46 10.65 1.98 8.61
N ALA A 47 11.54 1.43 9.43
CA ALA A 47 12.84 0.94 8.98
C ALA A 47 12.71 -0.23 7.99
N VAL A 48 11.74 -1.12 8.23
CA VAL A 48 11.41 -2.22 7.31
C VAL A 48 10.89 -1.66 5.99
N ILE A 49 9.90 -0.76 6.00
CA ILE A 49 9.35 -0.13 4.78
C ILE A 49 10.45 0.53 3.95
N GLU A 50 11.35 1.28 4.58
CA GLU A 50 12.50 1.92 3.91
C GLU A 50 13.43 0.89 3.27
N HIS A 51 13.76 -0.19 3.98
CA HIS A 51 14.55 -1.30 3.44
C HIS A 51 13.88 -1.96 2.22
N ILE A 52 12.58 -2.27 2.33
CA ILE A 52 11.79 -2.89 1.26
C ILE A 52 11.77 -1.99 0.03
N ALA A 53 11.58 -0.68 0.22
CA ALA A 53 11.48 0.29 -0.87
C ALA A 53 12.72 0.30 -1.76
N ASP A 54 13.89 0.00 -1.17
CA ASP A 54 15.14 -0.08 -1.90
C ASP A 54 15.53 -1.47 -2.38
N HIS A 55 14.87 -2.51 -1.88
CA HIS A 55 15.20 -3.89 -2.17
C HIS A 55 14.94 -4.26 -3.66
N PRO A 56 15.89 -4.92 -4.36
CA PRO A 56 15.73 -5.34 -5.75
C PRO A 56 14.46 -6.17 -6.00
N ALA A 57 14.13 -7.10 -5.10
CA ALA A 57 12.93 -7.92 -5.21
C ALA A 57 11.65 -7.07 -5.39
N ALA A 58 11.45 -6.05 -4.54
CA ALA A 58 10.26 -5.19 -4.61
C ALA A 58 10.23 -4.35 -5.90
N LYS A 59 11.38 -3.76 -6.29
CA LYS A 59 11.53 -2.97 -7.51
C LYS A 59 11.28 -3.80 -8.78
N MET A 60 11.79 -5.03 -8.81
CA MET A 60 11.63 -5.95 -9.94
C MET A 60 10.20 -6.49 -10.03
N THR A 61 9.58 -6.83 -8.90
CA THR A 61 8.18 -7.26 -8.87
C THR A 61 7.25 -6.20 -9.43
N ILE A 62 7.36 -4.94 -8.97
CA ILE A 62 6.46 -3.89 -9.47
C ILE A 62 6.73 -3.55 -10.94
N SER A 63 7.98 -3.67 -11.40
CA SER A 63 8.33 -3.52 -12.82
C SER A 63 7.69 -4.62 -13.66
N ALA A 64 7.79 -5.89 -13.23
CA ALA A 64 7.16 -7.01 -13.93
C ALA A 64 5.64 -6.85 -14.03
N LEU A 65 4.99 -6.34 -12.98
CA LEU A 65 3.56 -6.04 -12.98
C LEU A 65 3.19 -4.94 -13.99
N VAL A 66 3.92 -3.82 -14.01
CA VAL A 66 3.69 -2.72 -14.97
C VAL A 66 3.91 -3.20 -16.40
N ASP A 67 5.02 -3.88 -16.66
CA ASP A 67 5.39 -4.31 -18.01
C ASP A 67 4.38 -5.34 -18.55
N THR A 68 3.98 -6.30 -17.71
CA THR A 68 2.98 -7.31 -18.09
C THR A 68 1.61 -6.69 -18.32
N LEU A 69 1.15 -5.78 -17.45
CA LEU A 69 -0.14 -5.12 -17.65
C LEU A 69 -0.15 -4.23 -18.90
N THR A 70 0.98 -3.58 -19.19
CA THR A 70 1.18 -2.82 -20.43
C THR A 70 1.09 -3.74 -21.65
N ASP A 71 1.76 -4.89 -21.61
CA ASP A 71 1.70 -5.91 -22.68
C ASP A 71 0.27 -6.42 -22.90
N VAL A 72 -0.51 -6.62 -21.83
CA VAL A 72 -1.94 -7.00 -21.94
C VAL A 72 -2.74 -5.98 -22.75
N PHE A 73 -2.61 -4.68 -22.46
CA PHE A 73 -3.29 -3.64 -23.24
C PHE A 73 -2.83 -3.63 -24.71
N VAL A 74 -1.52 -3.72 -24.95
CA VAL A 74 -0.94 -3.70 -26.29
C VAL A 74 -1.36 -4.91 -27.12
N ARG A 75 -1.34 -6.12 -26.56
CA ARG A 75 -1.78 -7.34 -27.26
C ARG A 75 -3.27 -7.35 -27.54
N ALA A 76 -4.08 -6.92 -26.58
CA ALA A 76 -5.53 -6.91 -26.74
C ALA A 76 -6.00 -5.93 -27.84
N HIS A 77 -5.37 -4.76 -27.93
CA HIS A 77 -5.83 -3.66 -28.78
C HIS A 77 -4.96 -3.38 -30.01
N GLY A 78 -3.75 -3.95 -30.09
CA GLY A 78 -2.69 -3.52 -31.01
C GLY A 78 -1.92 -2.32 -30.44
N GLU A 79 -0.71 -2.05 -30.94
CA GLU A 79 0.22 -1.08 -30.32
C GLU A 79 -0.37 0.33 -30.18
N VAL A 80 -0.83 0.94 -31.27
CA VAL A 80 -1.33 2.33 -31.25
C VAL A 80 -2.53 2.48 -30.33
N LYS A 81 -3.54 1.62 -30.48
CA LYS A 81 -4.75 1.68 -29.65
C LYS A 81 -4.46 1.28 -28.21
N GLY A 82 -3.64 0.27 -27.96
CA GLY A 82 -3.24 -0.15 -26.61
C GLY A 82 -2.57 0.99 -25.83
N TRP A 83 -1.66 1.73 -26.47
CA TRP A 83 -1.05 2.91 -25.85
C TRP A 83 -2.05 4.05 -25.63
N ALA A 84 -3.03 4.23 -26.51
CA ALA A 84 -4.11 5.20 -26.28
C ALA A 84 -4.97 4.82 -25.06
N GLU A 85 -5.31 3.54 -24.90
CA GLU A 85 -6.06 3.02 -23.74
C GLU A 85 -5.25 3.19 -22.43
N ILE A 86 -3.94 2.89 -22.46
CA ILE A 86 -3.03 3.11 -21.33
C ILE A 86 -3.00 4.59 -20.92
N VAL A 87 -2.82 5.50 -21.89
CA VAL A 87 -2.80 6.93 -21.62
C VAL A 87 -4.13 7.37 -21.00
N GLN A 88 -5.26 6.93 -21.54
CA GLN A 88 -6.57 7.27 -20.99
C GLN A 88 -6.77 6.73 -19.57
N ALA A 89 -6.37 5.48 -19.32
CA ALA A 89 -6.46 4.82 -18.03
C ALA A 89 -5.64 5.55 -16.94
N VAL A 90 -4.45 6.05 -17.29
CA VAL A 90 -3.54 6.71 -16.34
C VAL A 90 -3.88 8.19 -16.16
N SER A 91 -4.25 8.88 -17.24
CA SER A 91 -4.44 10.35 -17.26
C SER A 91 -5.78 10.80 -16.68
N ARG A 92 -6.76 9.89 -16.58
CA ARG A 92 -8.07 10.18 -15.99
C ARG A 92 -8.25 9.32 -14.75
N PRO A 93 -7.93 9.83 -13.54
CA PRO A 93 -8.51 9.26 -12.33
C PRO A 93 -10.03 9.48 -12.36
N HIS A 94 -10.76 8.64 -13.08
CA HIS A 94 -12.21 8.65 -13.09
C HIS A 94 -12.76 8.27 -11.69
N ASP A 95 -14.04 8.59 -11.48
CA ASP A 95 -14.80 8.73 -10.22
C ASP A 95 -14.69 7.64 -9.13
N SER A 96 -13.97 6.53 -9.32
CA SER A 96 -13.67 5.59 -8.21
C SER A 96 -12.90 6.27 -7.07
N ASN A 97 -12.26 7.41 -7.35
CA ASN A 97 -11.58 8.28 -6.38
C ASN A 97 -12.49 9.37 -5.77
N ARG A 98 -13.69 9.62 -6.34
CA ARG A 98 -14.64 10.65 -5.88
C ARG A 98 -15.86 10.08 -5.14
N HIS A 99 -16.19 8.80 -5.34
CA HIS A 99 -17.41 8.17 -4.81
C HIS A 99 -17.17 6.95 -3.88
N GLY A 100 -15.97 6.77 -3.32
CA GLY A 100 -15.84 6.15 -1.99
C GLY A 100 -15.76 4.63 -1.84
N SER A 101 -15.31 3.85 -2.84
CA SER A 101 -15.09 2.39 -2.67
C SER A 101 -13.64 1.92 -2.86
N GLY A 102 -12.73 2.83 -3.24
CA GLY A 102 -11.31 2.58 -3.38
C GLY A 102 -10.49 3.58 -2.58
N VAL A 103 -9.54 3.07 -1.79
CA VAL A 103 -8.50 3.89 -1.16
C VAL A 103 -7.34 3.91 -2.15
N LEU A 104 -7.25 4.96 -2.97
CA LEU A 104 -6.13 5.12 -3.91
C LEU A 104 -5.38 6.42 -3.73
N SER A 105 -4.06 6.24 -3.81
CA SER A 105 -2.95 7.15 -3.55
C SER A 105 -3.38 8.35 -2.72
N PRO A 106 -3.17 8.31 -1.40
CA PRO A 106 -3.60 9.44 -0.59
C PRO A 106 -2.84 10.70 -1.02
N ARG A 107 -1.69 10.51 -1.67
CA ARG A 107 -0.84 11.48 -2.30
C ARG A 107 -1.18 11.59 -3.79
N PHE A 108 -2.00 12.58 -4.10
CA PHE A 108 -2.53 12.85 -5.45
C PHE A 108 -1.48 13.38 -6.41
N ASP A 109 -0.36 13.87 -5.90
CA ASP A 109 0.84 14.28 -6.62
C ASP A 109 1.53 13.10 -7.35
N VAL A 110 1.41 11.86 -6.84
CA VAL A 110 1.99 10.68 -7.50
C VAL A 110 1.28 10.36 -8.81
N MET A 111 0.02 10.76 -8.94
CA MET A 111 -0.67 10.76 -10.23
C MET A 111 0.02 11.69 -11.23
N GLY A 112 0.70 12.74 -10.75
CA GLY A 112 1.55 13.55 -11.57
C GLY A 112 2.86 12.87 -11.97
N SER A 113 3.49 12.14 -11.07
CA SER A 113 4.77 11.46 -11.36
C SER A 113 4.66 10.37 -12.44
N VAL A 114 3.47 9.86 -12.74
CA VAL A 114 3.24 8.82 -13.77
C VAL A 114 3.05 9.36 -15.19
N GLY A 115 2.83 10.66 -15.37
CA GLY A 115 2.66 11.26 -16.69
C GLY A 115 1.22 11.19 -17.24
N TRP A 116 0.93 12.05 -18.23
CA TRP A 116 -0.38 12.16 -18.89
C TRP A 116 -0.34 11.82 -20.39
N ASN A 117 0.84 11.46 -20.90
CA ASN A 117 1.05 11.09 -22.29
C ASN A 117 1.91 9.83 -22.40
N ALA A 118 1.91 9.22 -23.60
CA ALA A 118 2.58 7.94 -23.81
C ALA A 118 4.09 8.00 -23.55
N ALA A 119 4.76 9.11 -23.88
CA ALA A 119 6.20 9.25 -23.68
C ALA A 119 6.58 9.25 -22.20
N ALA A 120 5.86 10.03 -21.37
CA ALA A 120 6.06 10.09 -19.94
C ALA A 120 5.73 8.74 -19.26
N ILE A 121 4.61 8.12 -19.63
CA ILE A 121 4.22 6.81 -19.08
C ILE A 121 5.26 5.73 -19.44
N ARG A 122 5.77 5.73 -20.69
CA ARG A 122 6.87 4.84 -21.11
C ARG A 122 8.14 5.09 -20.30
N ALA A 123 8.49 6.35 -20.05
CA ALA A 123 9.65 6.69 -19.22
C ALA A 123 9.48 6.15 -17.79
N THR A 124 8.29 6.31 -17.19
CA THR A 124 7.98 5.79 -15.85
C THR A 124 8.00 4.25 -15.80
N SER A 125 7.45 3.56 -16.81
CA SER A 125 7.55 2.09 -16.88
C SER A 125 9.01 1.61 -16.92
N ARG A 126 9.89 2.31 -17.65
CA ARG A 126 11.30 1.94 -17.78
C ARG A 126 12.13 2.29 -16.54
N VAL A 127 12.16 3.57 -16.18
CA VAL A 127 13.09 4.15 -15.19
C VAL A 127 12.36 4.81 -14.01
N GLY A 128 11.10 4.46 -13.79
CA GLY A 128 10.34 4.90 -12.62
C GLY A 128 10.89 4.32 -11.32
N THR A 129 10.75 5.05 -10.23
CA THR A 129 10.94 4.52 -8.88
C THR A 129 9.91 3.43 -8.58
N LEU A 130 10.11 2.63 -7.52
CA LEU A 130 9.11 1.65 -7.05
C LEU A 130 7.75 2.31 -6.89
N ARG A 131 7.75 3.53 -6.34
CA ARG A 131 6.55 4.31 -6.09
C ARG A 131 5.84 4.74 -7.38
N GLU A 132 6.56 5.34 -8.32
CA GLU A 132 5.99 5.79 -9.59
C GLU A 132 5.43 4.60 -10.38
N LYS A 133 6.15 3.46 -10.41
CA LYS A 133 5.66 2.23 -11.05
C LYS A 133 4.45 1.64 -10.32
N GLY A 134 4.46 1.65 -8.99
CA GLY A 134 3.33 1.23 -8.16
C GLY A 134 2.07 2.04 -8.47
N THR A 135 2.19 3.35 -8.60
CA THR A 135 1.06 4.22 -8.98
C THR A 135 0.63 4.02 -10.42
N LEU A 136 1.56 3.84 -11.36
CA LEU A 136 1.22 3.52 -12.75
C LEU A 136 0.41 2.22 -12.83
N PHE A 137 0.91 1.16 -12.20
CA PHE A 137 0.19 -0.12 -12.14
C PHE A 137 -1.18 0.03 -11.50
N THR A 138 -1.25 0.76 -10.40
CA THR A 138 -2.48 0.99 -9.66
C THR A 138 -3.54 1.75 -10.48
N ASN A 139 -3.13 2.79 -11.21
CA ASN A 139 -4.02 3.55 -12.09
C ASN A 139 -4.53 2.67 -13.25
N LEU A 140 -3.63 1.91 -13.88
CA LEU A 140 -4.00 0.99 -14.95
C LEU A 140 -5.00 -0.07 -14.45
N MET A 141 -4.67 -0.76 -13.37
CA MET A 141 -5.45 -1.90 -12.88
C MET A 141 -6.81 -1.49 -12.30
N LEU A 142 -7.03 -0.21 -11.95
CA LEU A 142 -8.33 0.25 -11.40
C LEU A 142 -9.15 1.05 -12.42
N SER A 143 -8.58 1.33 -13.59
CA SER A 143 -9.24 2.00 -14.69
C SER A 143 -10.46 1.22 -15.20
N ASN A 144 -11.46 1.96 -15.70
CA ASN A 144 -12.59 1.37 -16.41
C ASN A 144 -12.13 0.67 -17.70
N ASN A 145 -11.08 1.16 -18.35
CA ASN A 145 -10.49 0.55 -19.54
C ASN A 145 -10.05 -0.89 -19.25
N PHE A 146 -9.34 -1.12 -18.14
CA PHE A 146 -8.93 -2.47 -17.75
C PHE A 146 -10.14 -3.33 -17.34
N LYS A 147 -11.08 -2.80 -16.55
CA LYS A 147 -12.33 -3.51 -16.19
C LYS A 147 -13.13 -3.97 -17.41
N HIS A 148 -13.28 -3.10 -18.40
CA HIS A 148 -13.95 -3.43 -19.65
C HIS A 148 -13.16 -4.45 -20.47
N LEU A 149 -11.83 -4.36 -20.48
CA LEU A 149 -10.98 -5.35 -21.12
C LEU A 149 -11.18 -6.74 -20.49
N LEU A 150 -11.14 -6.86 -19.16
CA LEU A 150 -11.36 -8.13 -18.45
C LEU A 150 -12.70 -8.77 -18.83
N LYS A 151 -13.80 -7.99 -18.80
CA LYS A 151 -15.14 -8.47 -19.21
C LYS A 151 -15.15 -9.00 -20.64
N ARG A 152 -14.50 -8.28 -21.57
CA ARG A 152 -14.40 -8.71 -22.97
C ARG A 152 -13.58 -9.99 -23.13
N VAL A 153 -12.47 -10.12 -22.41
CA VAL A 153 -11.60 -11.31 -22.49
C VAL A 153 -12.38 -12.57 -22.10
N VAL A 154 -13.29 -12.51 -21.13
CA VAL A 154 -14.11 -13.68 -20.73
C VAL A 154 -14.98 -14.18 -21.90
N SER A 155 -15.54 -13.29 -22.72
CA SER A 155 -16.50 -13.63 -23.76
C SER A 155 -15.94 -13.70 -25.18
N ASP A 156 -14.71 -13.25 -25.42
CA ASP A 156 -14.12 -13.11 -26.77
C ASP A 156 -12.96 -14.10 -26.98
N PRO A 157 -13.17 -15.21 -27.71
CA PRO A 157 -12.13 -16.20 -27.98
C PRO A 157 -10.90 -15.64 -28.72
N ALA A 158 -11.08 -14.65 -29.59
CA ALA A 158 -9.97 -14.06 -30.32
C ALA A 158 -9.09 -13.21 -29.40
N LEU A 159 -9.68 -12.53 -28.40
CA LEU A 159 -8.91 -11.88 -27.34
C LEU A 159 -8.23 -12.88 -26.41
N GLN A 160 -8.89 -13.98 -26.06
CA GLN A 160 -8.26 -15.06 -25.28
C GLN A 160 -7.01 -15.59 -25.98
N GLN A 161 -7.11 -15.86 -27.28
CA GLN A 161 -5.98 -16.32 -28.09
C GLN A 161 -4.83 -15.30 -28.12
N LYS A 162 -5.11 -14.00 -28.22
CA LYS A 162 -4.08 -12.94 -28.20
C LYS A 162 -3.33 -12.84 -26.88
N LEU A 163 -3.99 -13.15 -25.78
CA LEU A 163 -3.44 -13.07 -24.42
C LEU A 163 -2.90 -14.40 -23.91
N ASP A 164 -3.04 -15.48 -24.70
CA ASP A 164 -2.63 -16.82 -24.33
C ASP A 164 -1.14 -16.88 -23.94
N GLY A 165 -0.85 -17.67 -22.89
CA GLY A 165 0.46 -17.77 -22.26
C GLY A 165 0.96 -16.51 -21.54
N GLY A 166 0.28 -15.37 -21.67
CA GLY A 166 0.62 -14.12 -20.98
C GLY A 166 -0.15 -13.90 -19.67
N VAL A 167 -1.37 -14.43 -19.59
CA VAL A 167 -2.29 -14.24 -18.46
C VAL A 167 -2.98 -15.55 -18.08
N ASP A 168 -3.46 -15.64 -16.84
CA ASP A 168 -4.25 -16.77 -16.36
C ASP A 168 -5.74 -16.59 -16.70
N LEU A 169 -6.13 -17.12 -17.86
CA LEU A 169 -7.52 -17.08 -18.34
C LEU A 169 -8.45 -17.97 -17.50
N ASN A 170 -7.93 -19.05 -16.89
CA ASN A 170 -8.74 -19.94 -16.05
C ASN A 170 -9.10 -19.24 -14.74
N TYR A 171 -8.14 -18.56 -14.12
CA TYR A 171 -8.38 -17.72 -12.96
C TYR A 171 -9.38 -16.60 -13.27
N LEU A 172 -9.23 -15.90 -14.41
CA LEU A 172 -10.19 -14.87 -14.81
C LEU A 172 -11.62 -15.41 -14.97
N LYS A 173 -11.77 -16.60 -15.56
CA LYS A 173 -13.08 -17.28 -15.71
C LYS A 173 -13.65 -17.70 -14.37
N ALA A 174 -12.83 -18.23 -13.46
CA ALA A 174 -13.25 -18.60 -12.10
C ALA A 174 -13.74 -17.39 -11.28
N CYS A 175 -13.25 -16.19 -11.60
CA CYS A 175 -13.71 -14.92 -11.05
C CYS A 175 -14.84 -14.27 -11.87
N GLU A 176 -15.41 -14.95 -12.86
CA GLU A 176 -16.47 -14.43 -13.73
C GLU A 176 -16.13 -13.08 -14.41
N GLY A 177 -14.84 -12.82 -14.64
CA GLY A 177 -14.36 -11.55 -15.22
C GLY A 177 -14.26 -10.38 -14.24
N ASP A 178 -14.53 -10.58 -12.95
CA ASP A 178 -14.38 -9.56 -11.90
C ASP A 178 -13.29 -9.92 -10.90
N LEU A 179 -12.09 -9.39 -11.13
CA LEU A 179 -10.94 -9.55 -10.23
C LEU A 179 -11.05 -8.72 -8.93
N TYR A 180 -12.09 -7.90 -8.77
CA TYR A 180 -12.20 -6.93 -7.67
C TYR A 180 -13.16 -7.35 -6.57
N VAL A 181 -13.77 -8.53 -6.67
CA VAL A 181 -14.58 -9.11 -5.60
C VAL A 181 -13.70 -9.29 -4.36
N MET A 182 -14.08 -8.62 -3.29
CA MET A 182 -13.34 -8.64 -2.03
C MET A 182 -13.87 -9.72 -1.09
N SER A 183 -12.96 -10.30 -0.31
CA SER A 183 -13.26 -11.26 0.74
C SER A 183 -12.38 -10.99 1.98
N GLY A 184 -12.69 -11.65 3.10
CA GLY A 184 -11.94 -11.49 4.35
C GLY A 184 -11.94 -10.04 4.87
N TRP A 185 -10.81 -9.61 5.44
CA TRP A 185 -10.66 -8.26 6.00
C TRP A 185 -10.85 -7.13 4.99
N ALA A 186 -10.48 -7.34 3.72
CA ALA A 186 -10.65 -6.34 2.67
C ALA A 186 -12.14 -6.01 2.43
N ALA A 187 -13.04 -7.00 2.50
CA ALA A 187 -14.48 -6.79 2.36
C ALA A 187 -15.09 -5.99 3.52
N ARG A 188 -14.46 -6.03 4.70
CA ARG A 188 -14.89 -5.36 5.93
C ARG A 188 -14.25 -3.98 6.13
N ALA A 189 -13.62 -3.42 5.10
CA ALA A 189 -12.87 -2.18 5.23
C ALA A 189 -13.77 -0.99 5.63
N SER A 190 -15.01 -0.92 5.13
CA SER A 190 -15.99 0.15 5.48
C SER A 190 -16.45 0.09 6.94
N GLU A 191 -16.44 -1.09 7.56
CA GLU A 191 -16.73 -1.27 8.99
C GLU A 191 -15.57 -0.77 9.86
N SER A 192 -14.36 -0.78 9.31
CA SER A 192 -13.12 -0.56 10.06
C SER A 192 -12.58 0.87 9.98
N ARG A 193 -13.06 1.71 9.07
CA ARG A 193 -12.48 3.05 8.82
C ARG A 193 -13.50 4.14 8.51
N GLU A 194 -13.13 5.37 8.79
CA GLU A 194 -13.93 6.57 8.52
C GLU A 194 -13.10 7.64 7.81
N GLN A 195 -13.79 8.48 7.04
CA GLN A 195 -13.16 9.61 6.38
C GLN A 195 -13.11 10.80 7.35
N ILE A 196 -11.91 11.31 7.61
CA ILE A 196 -11.67 12.43 8.53
C ILE A 196 -11.17 13.70 7.84
N GLY A 197 -10.86 13.62 6.54
CA GLY A 197 -10.33 14.77 5.80
C GLY A 197 -10.45 14.63 4.29
N LYS A 198 -9.87 15.60 3.59
CA LYS A 198 -9.84 15.70 2.12
C LYS A 198 -8.47 16.20 1.67
N ALA A 199 -8.14 15.95 0.41
CA ALA A 199 -6.96 16.52 -0.23
C ALA A 199 -7.06 18.07 -0.29
N ARG A 200 -5.92 18.74 -0.24
CA ARG A 200 -5.78 20.20 -0.25
C ARG A 200 -4.71 20.62 -1.24
N TYR A 201 -4.84 21.80 -1.85
CA TYR A 201 -3.78 22.35 -2.70
C TYR A 201 -2.68 22.97 -1.84
N GLU A 202 -1.43 22.73 -2.23
CA GLU A 202 -0.23 23.35 -1.64
C GLU A 202 0.65 23.90 -2.76
N THR A 203 1.33 25.02 -2.52
CA THR A 203 2.32 25.57 -3.47
C THR A 203 3.49 24.61 -3.60
N ALA A 204 3.98 24.38 -4.82
CA ALA A 204 5.13 23.51 -5.05
C ALA A 204 6.37 23.97 -4.29
N SER A 205 6.57 25.29 -4.16
CA SER A 205 7.65 25.88 -3.36
C SER A 205 7.61 25.56 -1.85
N ASN A 206 6.42 25.24 -1.30
CA ASN A 206 6.29 24.84 0.10
C ASN A 206 6.51 23.35 0.31
N LEU A 207 6.60 22.57 -0.77
CA LEU A 207 6.90 21.15 -0.73
C LEU A 207 8.43 21.00 -0.78
N SER A 208 9.00 20.28 0.18
CA SER A 208 10.44 19.95 0.12
C SER A 208 10.73 19.08 -1.12
N GLN A 209 11.95 19.15 -1.64
CA GLN A 209 12.39 18.35 -2.80
C GLN A 209 12.35 16.83 -2.55
N THR A 210 12.33 16.41 -1.29
CA THR A 210 12.12 15.00 -0.91
C THR A 210 10.67 14.57 -1.01
N LEU A 211 9.75 15.53 -1.00
CA LEU A 211 8.34 15.29 -1.18
C LEU A 211 8.02 15.27 -2.69
N ILE A 212 8.38 16.29 -3.45
CA ILE A 212 8.08 16.32 -4.88
C ILE A 212 9.35 16.05 -5.70
N SER A 213 9.33 14.99 -6.51
CA SER A 213 10.49 14.68 -7.36
C SER A 213 10.64 15.70 -8.48
N ALA A 214 11.86 15.86 -9.02
CA ALA A 214 12.08 16.74 -10.18
C ALA A 214 11.22 16.33 -11.39
N ARG A 215 10.98 15.02 -11.57
CA ARG A 215 10.11 14.48 -12.64
C ARG A 215 8.66 14.86 -12.42
N GLU A 216 8.18 14.76 -11.18
CA GLU A 216 6.83 15.13 -10.79
C GLU A 216 6.59 16.64 -10.87
N LEU A 217 7.56 17.45 -10.43
CA LEU A 217 7.49 18.90 -10.57
C LEU A 217 7.45 19.32 -12.05
N ALA A 218 8.32 18.72 -12.88
CA ALA A 218 8.31 18.93 -14.31
C ALA A 218 6.96 18.51 -14.92
N PHE A 219 6.37 17.40 -14.46
CA PHE A 219 5.02 17.04 -14.87
C PHE A 219 4.00 18.12 -14.50
N HIS A 220 3.98 18.58 -13.25
CA HIS A 220 2.96 19.53 -12.81
C HIS A 220 3.04 20.84 -13.58
N ARG A 221 4.25 21.31 -13.92
CA ARG A 221 4.48 22.47 -14.79
C ARG A 221 3.93 22.28 -16.20
N HIS A 222 4.18 21.12 -16.81
CA HIS A 222 3.87 20.86 -18.23
C HIS A 222 2.53 20.14 -18.43
N ASN A 223 1.74 19.97 -17.37
CA ASN A 223 0.44 19.35 -17.48
C ASN A 223 -0.62 20.39 -17.85
N PRO A 224 -1.21 20.32 -19.05
CA PRO A 224 -2.24 21.27 -19.49
C PRO A 224 -3.49 21.27 -18.60
N VAL A 225 -3.71 20.25 -17.75
CA VAL A 225 -4.86 20.21 -16.81
C VAL A 225 -4.59 20.81 -15.42
N ASN A 226 -3.34 21.17 -15.10
CA ASN A 226 -2.95 21.56 -13.74
C ASN A 226 -2.98 23.07 -13.45
N HIS A 227 -3.31 23.94 -14.41
CA HIS A 227 -3.44 25.38 -14.11
C HIS A 227 -4.86 25.68 -13.58
N PRO A 228 -5.03 26.25 -12.37
CA PRO A 228 -6.35 26.53 -11.78
C PRO A 228 -7.25 27.38 -12.68
N SER A 229 -6.66 28.30 -13.46
CA SER A 229 -7.40 29.14 -14.41
C SER A 229 -7.61 28.52 -15.81
N ALA A 230 -7.12 27.30 -16.07
CA ALA A 230 -7.19 26.63 -17.39
C ALA A 230 -8.22 25.50 -17.45
N GLN A 231 -8.90 25.16 -16.35
CA GLN A 231 -9.88 24.07 -16.34
C GLN A 231 -11.10 24.31 -17.26
N THR A 232 -11.34 25.54 -17.73
CA THR A 232 -12.45 25.88 -18.65
C THR A 232 -12.02 26.30 -20.06
N LYS A 233 -10.73 26.49 -20.34
CA LYS A 233 -10.21 27.02 -21.64
C LYS A 233 -8.79 26.50 -21.92
N VAL A 234 -8.66 25.43 -22.70
CA VAL A 234 -7.36 24.83 -23.06
C VAL A 234 -6.90 25.33 -24.44
N GLY A 235 -5.63 25.76 -24.54
CA GLY A 235 -4.91 26.10 -25.77
C GLY A 235 -3.39 26.16 -25.51
N PHE A 236 -2.57 25.83 -26.51
CA PHE A 236 -1.10 25.65 -26.42
C PHE A 236 -0.28 26.95 -26.29
N ASP A 237 -0.96 28.09 -26.14
CA ASP A 237 -0.39 29.41 -26.42
C ASP A 237 -0.03 30.20 -25.14
N LYS A 238 -0.01 29.54 -23.98
CA LYS A 238 0.26 30.17 -22.67
C LYS A 238 1.58 29.69 -22.07
N GLY A 239 2.33 30.61 -21.45
CA GLY A 239 3.58 30.31 -20.74
C GLY A 239 3.36 29.41 -19.51
N LEU A 240 4.42 28.68 -19.12
CA LEU A 240 4.40 27.78 -17.96
C LEU A 240 4.42 28.59 -16.65
N PRO A 241 3.73 28.13 -15.59
CA PRO A 241 3.76 28.81 -14.29
C PRO A 241 5.12 28.63 -13.58
N GLU A 242 5.53 29.67 -12.85
CA GLU A 242 6.67 29.61 -11.93
C GLU A 242 6.40 28.66 -10.75
N GLU A 243 7.45 28.20 -10.07
CA GLU A 243 7.33 27.22 -8.98
C GLU A 243 6.49 27.71 -7.79
N SER A 244 6.57 29.01 -7.48
CA SER A 244 5.80 29.65 -6.40
C SER A 244 4.30 29.63 -6.65
N ASP A 245 3.91 29.61 -7.94
CA ASP A 245 2.52 29.76 -8.36
C ASP A 245 1.89 28.41 -8.71
N LEU A 246 2.72 27.37 -8.84
CA LEU A 246 2.29 26.02 -9.14
C LEU A 246 1.60 25.39 -7.92
N GLN A 247 0.28 25.18 -8.03
CA GLN A 247 -0.51 24.47 -7.03
C GLN A 247 -0.51 22.96 -7.31
N VAL A 248 -0.17 22.15 -6.30
CA VAL A 248 -0.19 20.69 -6.35
C VAL A 248 -1.23 20.18 -5.36
N LEU A 249 -2.12 19.29 -5.80
CA LEU A 249 -3.08 18.66 -4.92
C LEU A 249 -2.38 17.62 -4.02
N ARG A 250 -2.49 17.78 -2.70
CA ARG A 250 -1.83 16.97 -1.67
C ARG A 250 -2.82 16.28 -0.76
N GLY A 251 -2.45 15.09 -0.32
CA GLY A 251 -3.09 14.35 0.75
C GLY A 251 -2.17 13.22 1.20
N HIS A 252 -2.37 12.71 2.40
CA HIS A 252 -1.71 11.51 2.92
C HIS A 252 -2.73 10.62 3.64
N GLY A 253 -2.48 9.31 3.75
CA GLY A 253 -3.56 8.36 4.10
C GLY A 253 -4.16 8.70 5.45
N SER A 254 -3.28 8.91 6.41
CA SER A 254 -3.57 9.39 7.77
C SER A 254 -4.27 10.75 7.85
N SER A 255 -4.23 11.58 6.80
CA SER A 255 -4.92 12.88 6.77
C SER A 255 -6.34 12.80 6.18
N VAL A 256 -6.68 11.70 5.52
CA VAL A 256 -7.96 11.51 4.84
C VAL A 256 -8.78 10.43 5.54
N TRP A 257 -8.13 9.39 6.05
CA TRP A 257 -8.75 8.21 6.64
C TRP A 257 -8.20 7.97 8.04
N SER A 258 -9.07 7.53 8.94
CA SER A 258 -8.70 6.96 10.24
C SER A 258 -9.38 5.60 10.41
N VAL A 259 -8.82 4.77 11.29
CA VAL A 259 -9.52 3.58 11.79
C VAL A 259 -10.64 4.01 12.74
N LYS A 260 -11.85 3.46 12.56
CA LYS A 260 -12.98 3.72 13.45
C LYS A 260 -12.66 3.23 14.87
N PRO A 261 -12.74 4.09 15.89
CA PRO A 261 -12.57 3.67 17.28
C PRO A 261 -13.54 2.55 17.66
N GLY A 262 -13.06 1.55 18.41
CA GLY A 262 -13.89 0.45 18.90
C GLY A 262 -14.31 -0.61 17.87
N SER A 263 -13.92 -0.46 16.60
CA SER A 263 -14.06 -1.51 15.59
C SER A 263 -13.29 -2.78 15.99
N ASP A 264 -13.72 -3.94 15.49
CA ASP A 264 -13.04 -5.23 15.72
C ASP A 264 -11.56 -5.17 15.28
N PHE A 265 -11.31 -4.52 14.14
CA PHE A 265 -9.96 -4.28 13.64
C PHE A 265 -9.11 -3.45 14.62
N ALA A 266 -9.62 -2.31 15.10
CA ALA A 266 -8.90 -1.44 16.03
C ALA A 266 -8.54 -2.18 17.32
N LYS A 267 -9.51 -2.90 17.89
CA LYS A 267 -9.33 -3.66 19.14
C LYS A 267 -8.25 -4.73 19.01
N ARG A 268 -8.25 -5.49 17.92
CA ARG A 268 -7.23 -6.53 17.69
C ARG A 268 -5.84 -5.93 17.46
N ALA A 269 -5.75 -4.86 16.69
CA ALA A 269 -4.48 -4.17 16.46
C ALA A 269 -3.88 -3.62 17.77
N GLU A 270 -4.71 -3.07 18.66
CA GLU A 270 -4.31 -2.61 19.99
C GLU A 270 -3.80 -3.77 20.85
N VAL A 271 -4.52 -4.89 20.92
CA VAL A 271 -4.09 -6.10 21.65
C VAL A 271 -2.77 -6.64 21.12
N SER A 272 -2.54 -6.54 19.82
CA SER A 272 -1.29 -6.99 19.17
C SER A 272 -0.18 -5.93 19.17
N GLY A 273 -0.40 -4.74 19.75
CA GLY A 273 0.56 -3.65 19.80
C GLY A 273 1.00 -3.15 18.41
N LYS A 274 0.18 -3.32 17.36
CA LYS A 274 0.56 -3.00 15.98
C LYS A 274 0.05 -1.63 15.53
N PRO A 275 0.85 -0.89 14.74
CA PRO A 275 0.42 0.38 14.19
C PRO A 275 -0.68 0.19 13.14
N ILE A 276 -1.61 1.14 13.12
CA ILE A 276 -2.74 1.21 12.18
C ILE A 276 -2.98 2.67 11.79
N ILE A 277 -3.52 2.87 10.59
CA ILE A 277 -3.73 4.17 9.96
C ILE A 277 -5.14 4.27 9.36
N ALA A 278 -5.46 3.43 8.38
CA ALA A 278 -6.66 3.57 7.55
C ALA A 278 -7.55 2.31 7.47
N GLY A 279 -7.17 1.20 8.12
CA GLY A 279 -7.85 -0.10 8.05
C GLY A 279 -7.40 -0.99 6.88
N PRO A 280 -7.89 -2.25 6.80
CA PRO A 280 -7.44 -3.23 5.82
C PRO A 280 -7.40 -2.71 4.38
N SER A 281 -6.30 -2.96 3.67
CA SER A 281 -6.07 -2.39 2.34
C SER A 281 -6.77 -3.20 1.26
N GLY A 282 -7.95 -2.74 0.85
CA GLY A 282 -8.64 -3.28 -0.32
C GLY A 282 -7.85 -3.12 -1.62
N THR A 283 -7.03 -2.06 -1.74
CA THR A 283 -6.19 -1.86 -2.93
C THR A 283 -5.07 -2.89 -2.99
N ALA A 284 -4.42 -3.20 -1.87
CA ALA A 284 -3.45 -4.29 -1.84
C ALA A 284 -4.09 -5.63 -2.25
N SER A 285 -5.32 -5.90 -1.79
CA SER A 285 -6.09 -7.07 -2.21
C SER A 285 -6.27 -7.15 -3.73
N ARG A 286 -6.67 -6.02 -4.35
CA ARG A 286 -6.84 -5.93 -5.81
C ARG A 286 -5.51 -6.06 -6.56
N MET A 287 -4.42 -5.51 -6.03
CA MET A 287 -3.07 -5.72 -6.62
C MET A 287 -2.71 -7.19 -6.68
N VAL A 288 -2.98 -7.94 -5.61
CA VAL A 288 -2.71 -9.39 -5.58
C VAL A 288 -3.62 -10.14 -6.53
N ALA A 289 -4.92 -9.84 -6.57
CA ALA A 289 -5.85 -10.45 -7.53
C ALA A 289 -5.38 -10.22 -8.99
N VAL A 290 -5.00 -8.99 -9.34
CA VAL A 290 -4.48 -8.69 -10.67
C VAL A 290 -3.13 -9.36 -10.91
N ALA A 291 -2.24 -9.43 -9.92
CA ALA A 291 -0.97 -10.14 -10.05
C ALA A 291 -1.16 -11.64 -10.34
N ARG A 292 -2.18 -12.28 -9.75
CA ARG A 292 -2.55 -13.68 -10.05
C ARG A 292 -3.00 -13.83 -11.49
N PHE A 293 -3.83 -12.91 -11.99
CA PHE A 293 -4.20 -12.88 -13.41
C PHE A 293 -2.97 -12.69 -14.33
N LEU A 294 -2.00 -11.87 -13.94
CA LEU A 294 -0.76 -11.64 -14.68
C LEU A 294 0.33 -12.70 -14.43
N ALA A 295 0.04 -13.75 -13.65
CA ALA A 295 1.05 -14.66 -13.13
C ALA A 295 1.89 -15.33 -14.22
N PRO A 296 1.34 -15.89 -15.32
CA PRO A 296 2.15 -16.61 -16.30
C PRO A 296 3.34 -15.79 -16.84
N ALA A 297 3.10 -14.55 -17.25
CA ALA A 297 4.16 -13.66 -17.71
C ALA A 297 5.04 -13.12 -16.56
N CYS A 298 4.47 -12.81 -15.39
CA CYS A 298 5.23 -12.31 -14.25
C CYS A 298 6.22 -13.36 -13.71
N LEU A 299 5.79 -14.62 -13.56
CA LEU A 299 6.63 -15.73 -13.14
C LEU A 299 7.81 -15.91 -14.09
N LYS A 300 7.53 -15.93 -15.41
CA LYS A 300 8.57 -15.99 -16.44
C LYS A 300 9.49 -14.79 -16.39
N SER A 301 8.98 -13.57 -16.18
CA SER A 301 9.75 -12.32 -16.13
C SER A 301 10.69 -12.25 -14.92
N LEU A 302 10.19 -12.66 -13.76
CA LEU A 302 10.95 -12.67 -12.51
C LEU A 302 11.83 -13.91 -12.36
N GLY A 303 11.62 -14.95 -13.18
CA GLY A 303 12.32 -16.23 -13.06
C GLY A 303 12.04 -16.94 -11.75
N ILE A 304 10.77 -16.93 -11.33
CA ILE A 304 10.28 -17.60 -10.13
C ILE A 304 9.23 -18.64 -10.53
N GLU A 305 9.07 -19.70 -9.73
CA GLU A 305 8.36 -20.90 -10.16
C GLU A 305 6.91 -21.01 -9.66
N SER A 306 6.54 -20.29 -8.60
CA SER A 306 5.23 -20.45 -7.95
C SER A 306 4.42 -19.16 -7.86
N GLU A 307 3.10 -19.27 -8.05
CA GLU A 307 2.15 -18.18 -7.80
C GLU A 307 2.23 -17.70 -6.34
N GLN A 308 2.48 -18.61 -5.39
CA GLN A 308 2.66 -18.25 -3.98
C GLN A 308 3.83 -17.26 -3.79
N ASN A 309 4.97 -17.52 -4.41
CA ASN A 309 6.12 -16.61 -4.37
C ASN A 309 5.78 -15.25 -5.00
N LEU A 310 5.01 -15.24 -6.09
CA LEU A 310 4.54 -13.99 -6.69
C LEU A 310 3.65 -13.21 -5.73
N LYS A 311 2.66 -13.83 -5.09
CA LYS A 311 1.76 -13.18 -4.12
C LYS A 311 2.53 -12.60 -2.93
N GLU A 312 3.50 -13.34 -2.39
CA GLU A 312 4.34 -12.88 -1.29
C GLU A 312 5.24 -11.70 -1.70
N LEU A 313 5.83 -11.74 -2.90
CA LEU A 313 6.59 -10.63 -3.46
C LEU A 313 5.72 -9.39 -3.72
N VAL A 314 4.48 -9.57 -4.18
CA VAL A 314 3.53 -8.47 -4.39
C VAL A 314 3.16 -7.85 -3.04
N ARG A 315 2.86 -8.66 -2.02
CA ARG A 315 2.63 -8.18 -0.64
C ARG A 315 3.85 -7.42 -0.12
N TYR A 316 5.05 -7.94 -0.35
CA TYR A 316 6.29 -7.30 0.04
C TYR A 316 6.45 -5.92 -0.64
N ALA A 317 6.24 -5.84 -1.96
CA ALA A 317 6.25 -4.57 -2.67
C ALA A 317 5.16 -3.60 -2.20
N CYS A 318 3.96 -4.11 -1.85
CA CYS A 318 2.86 -3.34 -1.28
C CYS A 318 3.22 -2.73 0.09
N TYR A 319 4.01 -3.41 0.92
CA TYR A 319 4.49 -2.83 2.18
C TYR A 319 5.30 -1.56 1.94
N ALA A 320 6.22 -1.55 0.98
CA ALA A 320 6.94 -0.33 0.62
C ALA A 320 6.03 0.71 -0.03
N TYR A 321 5.23 0.30 -1.01
CA TYR A 321 4.42 1.22 -1.80
C TYR A 321 3.35 1.95 -0.95
N PHE A 322 2.67 1.23 -0.07
CA PHE A 322 1.63 1.79 0.79
C PHE A 322 2.14 2.20 2.18
N GLY A 323 3.25 1.64 2.64
CA GLY A 323 3.86 2.05 3.91
C GLY A 323 4.47 3.46 3.83
N GLN A 324 4.94 3.85 2.65
CA GLN A 324 5.44 5.20 2.41
C GLN A 324 4.34 6.26 2.63
N ASP A 325 4.71 7.37 3.28
CA ASP A 325 3.84 8.49 3.70
C ASP A 325 2.63 8.12 4.55
N SER A 326 2.75 7.04 5.32
CA SER A 326 1.71 6.63 6.26
C SER A 326 0.36 6.47 5.55
N HIS A 327 0.34 5.75 4.41
CA HIS A 327 -0.91 5.43 3.75
C HIS A 327 -1.60 4.23 4.40
N HIS A 328 -0.84 3.15 4.56
CA HIS A 328 -1.22 1.95 5.28
C HIS A 328 -0.09 1.49 6.18
N SER A 329 -0.43 0.81 7.28
CA SER A 329 0.58 0.03 8.01
C SER A 329 0.83 -1.32 7.34
N MET A 330 1.91 -2.01 7.72
CA MET A 330 2.14 -3.37 7.22
C MET A 330 1.02 -4.32 7.63
N LEU A 331 0.43 -4.12 8.82
CA LEU A 331 -0.71 -4.93 9.28
C LEU A 331 -1.91 -4.78 8.32
N GLU A 332 -2.23 -3.56 7.91
CA GLU A 332 -3.35 -3.28 7.01
C GLU A 332 -3.16 -3.87 5.61
N VAL A 333 -1.93 -3.83 5.10
CA VAL A 333 -1.57 -4.48 3.84
C VAL A 333 -1.66 -6.00 3.99
N ASN A 334 -1.08 -6.58 5.05
CA ASN A 334 -1.09 -8.02 5.30
C ASN A 334 -2.51 -8.58 5.33
N LEU A 335 -3.38 -7.98 6.14
CA LEU A 335 -4.76 -8.44 6.31
C LEU A 335 -5.60 -8.17 5.07
N GLY A 336 -5.34 -7.06 4.35
CA GLY A 336 -5.99 -6.79 3.07
C GLY A 336 -5.75 -7.88 2.03
N VAL A 337 -4.60 -8.55 2.08
CA VAL A 337 -4.23 -9.58 1.11
C VAL A 337 -4.41 -11.02 1.60
N ALA A 338 -4.67 -11.24 2.90
CA ALA A 338 -4.70 -12.57 3.50
C ALA A 338 -5.65 -13.56 2.79
N SER A 339 -6.80 -13.09 2.31
CA SER A 339 -7.78 -13.92 1.60
C SER A 339 -7.28 -14.51 0.27
N HIS A 340 -6.12 -14.07 -0.23
CA HIS A 340 -5.44 -14.66 -1.38
C HIS A 340 -4.53 -15.84 -1.00
N GLY A 341 -4.76 -16.48 0.15
CA GLY A 341 -3.96 -17.61 0.64
C GLY A 341 -2.65 -17.16 1.29
N MET A 342 -2.67 -16.02 1.97
CA MET A 342 -1.55 -15.51 2.78
C MET A 342 -1.92 -15.54 4.27
N PRO A 343 -0.93 -15.72 5.16
CA PRO A 343 -1.20 -15.77 6.59
C PRO A 343 -1.69 -14.41 7.12
N GLU A 344 -2.70 -14.45 8.00
CA GLU A 344 -3.14 -13.30 8.81
C GLU A 344 -2.16 -13.09 9.97
N GLN A 345 -1.19 -12.21 9.77
CA GLN A 345 -0.08 -12.01 10.72
C GLN A 345 -0.38 -10.82 11.63
N TRP A 346 -0.88 -11.11 12.83
CA TRP A 346 -1.15 -10.12 13.86
C TRP A 346 0.07 -9.87 14.78
N ASP A 347 0.96 -10.84 14.87
CA ASP A 347 2.09 -10.84 15.79
C ASP A 347 3.40 -10.36 15.11
N ASP A 348 4.54 -10.63 15.75
CA ASP A 348 5.86 -10.24 15.24
C ASP A 348 6.27 -10.98 13.95
N THR A 349 5.59 -12.06 13.56
CA THR A 349 5.82 -12.70 12.26
C THR A 349 5.52 -11.75 11.09
N LEU A 350 4.64 -10.75 11.30
CA LEU A 350 4.35 -9.69 10.33
C LEU A 350 5.63 -9.02 9.79
N TYR A 351 6.60 -8.77 10.67
CA TYR A 351 7.86 -8.10 10.31
C TYR A 351 8.97 -9.09 9.97
N ASN A 352 8.97 -10.26 10.64
CA ASN A 352 10.08 -11.19 10.64
C ASN A 352 9.96 -12.30 9.59
N GLU A 353 8.74 -12.67 9.22
CA GLU A 353 8.45 -13.84 8.37
C GLU A 353 7.47 -13.52 7.25
N PRO A 354 7.80 -12.56 6.35
CA PRO A 354 6.96 -12.22 5.22
C PRO A 354 7.00 -13.25 4.08
N PHE A 355 7.83 -14.30 4.16
CA PHE A 355 7.93 -15.33 3.13
C PHE A 355 7.71 -16.72 3.70
N SER A 356 7.06 -17.60 2.94
CA SER A 356 6.95 -19.02 3.32
C SER A 356 8.28 -19.76 3.11
N ASN A 357 9.04 -19.36 2.09
CA ASN A 357 10.34 -19.93 1.73
C ASN A 357 11.29 -18.83 1.21
N SER A 358 12.59 -19.14 1.06
CA SER A 358 13.49 -18.26 0.32
C SER A 358 13.05 -18.17 -1.15
N ILE A 359 13.02 -16.95 -1.70
CA ILE A 359 12.64 -16.70 -3.08
C ILE A 359 13.87 -16.20 -3.82
N LYS A 360 14.25 -16.93 -4.87
CA LYS A 360 15.30 -16.53 -5.82
C LYS A 360 14.66 -16.26 -7.17
N GLY A 361 14.94 -15.08 -7.72
CA GLY A 361 14.54 -14.70 -9.06
C GLY A 361 15.72 -14.16 -9.84
N ARG A 362 15.45 -13.68 -11.06
CA ARG A 362 16.47 -13.03 -11.90
C ARG A 362 16.89 -11.72 -11.27
N GLY A 363 18.14 -11.62 -10.82
CA GLY A 363 18.70 -10.38 -10.27
C GLY A 363 18.32 -10.07 -8.83
N PHE A 364 17.66 -11.00 -8.11
CA PHE A 364 17.37 -10.83 -6.69
C PHE A 364 17.27 -12.16 -5.95
N GLY A 365 17.54 -12.13 -4.66
CA GLY A 365 17.21 -13.18 -3.71
C GLY A 365 16.67 -12.54 -2.43
N ILE A 366 15.73 -13.21 -1.78
CA ILE A 366 15.14 -12.73 -0.52
C ILE A 366 14.72 -13.90 0.37
N ASP A 367 14.88 -13.73 1.69
CA ASP A 367 14.47 -14.71 2.69
C ASP A 367 14.18 -14.05 4.05
N ASN A 368 13.59 -14.83 4.96
CA ASN A 368 13.27 -14.38 6.31
C ASN A 368 14.52 -14.16 7.19
N LEU A 369 15.68 -14.72 6.85
CA LEU A 369 16.90 -14.51 7.63
C LEU A 369 17.41 -13.07 7.46
N ALA A 370 17.52 -12.60 6.21
CA ALA A 370 17.86 -11.23 5.89
C ALA A 370 16.84 -10.24 6.46
N GLN A 371 15.54 -10.55 6.33
CA GLN A 371 14.46 -9.73 6.89
C GLN A 371 14.58 -9.58 8.41
N ARG A 372 14.80 -10.68 9.15
CA ARG A 372 14.97 -10.64 10.61
C ARG A 372 16.18 -9.81 11.03
N GLN A 373 17.23 -9.76 10.22
CA GLN A 373 18.39 -8.91 10.51
C GLN A 373 18.02 -7.42 10.45
N VAL A 374 17.23 -7.00 9.47
CA VAL A 374 16.71 -5.62 9.37
C VAL A 374 15.86 -5.28 10.59
N VAL A 375 14.95 -6.16 10.98
CA VAL A 375 14.08 -5.98 12.15
C VAL A 375 14.91 -5.85 13.44
N ARG A 376 15.90 -6.72 13.65
CA ARG A 376 16.79 -6.67 14.82
C ARG A 376 17.57 -5.36 14.89
N GLN A 377 18.11 -4.90 13.77
CA GLN A 377 18.85 -3.63 13.71
C GLN A 377 17.94 -2.43 14.01
N ALA A 378 16.69 -2.46 13.53
CA ALA A 378 15.70 -1.42 13.83
C ALA A 378 15.32 -1.41 15.31
N ALA A 379 15.11 -2.60 15.91
CA ALA A 379 14.75 -2.75 17.32
C ALA A 379 15.90 -2.39 18.30
N GLN A 380 17.15 -2.40 17.85
CA GLN A 380 18.30 -1.96 18.66
C GLN A 380 18.48 -0.44 18.67
N LYS A 381 17.96 0.26 17.66
CA LYS A 381 17.99 1.72 17.55
C LYS A 381 16.78 2.40 18.21
N SER A 382 15.81 1.62 18.69
CA SER A 382 14.49 2.09 19.13
C SER A 382 14.40 2.41 20.60
#